data_AF-A0A392QFH9-F1
#
_entry.id   AF-A0A392QFH9-F1
#
_cell.length_a   1.000
_cell.length_b   1.000
_cell.length_c   1.000
_cell.angle_alpha   90.00
_cell.angle_beta   90.00
_cell.angle_gamma   90.00
#
_symmetry.space_group_name_H-M   'P 1'
#
loop_
_entity.id
_entity.type
_entity.pdbx_description
1 polymer ?
#
loop_
_entity_poly.entity_id
_entity_poly.type
_entity_poly.pdbx_seq_one_letter_code
_entity_poly.pdbx_strand_id
1 'polypeptide(L)'
;GVVLTLDPKPIEGDWNGAGAHTNYSTKSMREDGGFEVIKKAILNLSLRHKVHIEAYGEGNERRLTGKHETASINTFSWGVANRGCSIRVGRDTEKNG
;
A
#
# COMPACT_ATOMS: atom_id res chain seq x y z
N GLY A 1 34.17 -0.89 3.20
CA GLY A 1 32.96 -0.98 2.36
C GLY A 1 31.73 -0.94 3.24
N VAL A 2 30.54 -0.77 2.65
CA VAL A 2 29.24 -0.72 3.37
C VAL A 2 28.30 -1.79 2.79
N VAL A 3 27.38 -2.31 3.60
CA VAL A 3 26.37 -3.32 3.23
C VAL A 3 24.98 -2.69 3.24
N LEU A 4 24.17 -2.97 2.22
CA LEU A 4 22.77 -2.55 2.11
C LEU A 4 21.86 -3.79 2.23
N THR A 5 20.65 -3.60 2.75
CA THR A 5 19.64 -4.66 2.87
C THR A 5 18.29 -4.17 2.36
N LEU A 6 17.53 -5.10 1.76
CA LEU A 6 16.13 -4.91 1.38
C LEU A 6 15.17 -5.70 2.30
N ASP A 7 15.67 -6.19 3.45
CA ASP A 7 14.81 -6.81 4.44
C ASP A 7 13.68 -5.83 4.86
N PRO A 8 12.41 -6.28 4.90
CA PRO A 8 11.29 -5.39 5.20
C PRO A 8 11.29 -4.87 6.65
N LYS A 9 12.01 -5.52 7.56
CA LYS A 9 12.12 -5.13 8.97
C LYS A 9 13.54 -5.49 9.48
N PRO A 10 14.57 -4.72 9.08
CA PRO A 10 15.96 -5.07 9.37
C PRO A 10 16.32 -4.90 10.85
N ILE A 11 15.61 -4.02 11.57
CA ILE A 11 15.74 -3.82 13.02
C ILE A 11 14.37 -4.08 13.66
N GLU A 12 14.33 -4.98 14.63
CA GLU A 12 13.12 -5.31 15.39
C GLU A 12 12.71 -4.18 16.35
N GLY A 13 11.45 -4.21 16.81
CA GLY A 13 10.91 -3.24 17.75
C GLY A 13 10.47 -1.92 17.12
N ASP A 14 10.69 -0.82 17.85
CA ASP A 14 10.18 0.54 17.58
C ASP A 14 11.01 1.30 16.53
N TRP A 15 11.33 0.61 15.43
CA TRP A 15 12.02 1.16 14.27
C TRP A 15 11.15 0.97 13.04
N ASN A 16 11.17 1.91 12.10
CA ASN A 16 10.41 1.75 10.87
C ASN A 16 10.92 0.56 10.05
N GLY A 17 10.00 -0.12 9.37
CA GLY A 17 10.37 -1.09 8.34
C GLY A 17 10.64 -0.42 6.99
N ALA A 18 11.12 -1.20 6.03
CA ALA A 18 11.33 -0.78 4.66
C ALA A 18 10.22 -1.33 3.75
N GLY A 19 9.58 -0.47 2.97
CA GLY A 19 8.54 -0.84 2.01
C GLY A 19 8.83 -0.30 0.61
N ALA A 20 8.21 -0.90 -0.40
CA ALA A 20 8.32 -0.49 -1.80
C ALA A 20 6.96 -0.04 -2.33
N HIS A 21 6.47 1.12 -1.88
CA HIS A 21 5.18 1.66 -2.34
C HIS A 21 5.15 1.79 -3.86
N THR A 22 4.11 1.23 -4.48
CA THR A 22 3.91 1.26 -5.93
C THR A 22 2.73 2.18 -6.25
N ASN A 23 2.99 3.27 -6.96
CA ASN A 23 1.93 4.14 -7.49
C ASN A 23 1.47 3.58 -8.85
N TYR A 24 0.16 3.59 -9.10
CA TYR A 24 -0.42 3.00 -10.32
C TYR A 24 -1.55 3.86 -10.89
N SER A 25 -1.65 3.92 -12.22
CA SER A 25 -2.81 4.48 -12.92
C SER A 25 -2.92 3.95 -14.35
N THR A 26 -4.16 3.77 -14.83
CA THR A 26 -4.46 3.58 -16.26
C THR A 26 -4.80 4.92 -16.91
N LYS A 27 -4.94 4.96 -18.24
CA LYS A 27 -5.41 6.15 -18.96
C LYS A 27 -6.75 6.66 -18.40
N SER A 28 -7.74 5.77 -18.27
CA SER A 28 -9.07 6.12 -17.74
C SER A 28 -9.09 6.55 -16.28
N MET A 29 -8.07 6.20 -15.47
CA MET A 29 -7.94 6.70 -14.10
C MET A 29 -7.44 8.15 -14.04
N ARG A 30 -6.84 8.65 -15.13
CA ARG A 30 -6.28 10.01 -15.22
C ARG A 30 -7.17 10.98 -15.99
N GLU A 31 -8.27 10.51 -16.55
CA GLU A 31 -9.28 11.30 -17.24
C GLU A 31 -10.39 11.73 -16.26
N ASP A 32 -11.25 12.67 -16.68
CA ASP A 32 -12.35 13.18 -15.85
C ASP A 32 -13.27 12.05 -15.37
N GLY A 33 -13.55 12.00 -14.07
CA GLY A 33 -14.31 10.91 -13.44
C GLY A 33 -13.50 9.63 -13.20
N GLY A 34 -12.18 9.67 -13.42
CA GLY A 34 -11.24 8.59 -13.16
C GLY A 34 -11.23 8.12 -11.71
N PHE A 35 -11.66 8.94 -10.74
CA PHE A 35 -11.76 8.55 -9.34
C PHE A 35 -12.72 7.38 -9.11
N GLU A 36 -13.81 7.27 -9.87
CA GLU A 36 -14.69 6.11 -9.81
C GLU A 36 -14.02 4.84 -10.35
N VAL A 37 -13.17 4.98 -11.37
CA VAL A 37 -12.35 3.88 -11.89
C VAL A 37 -11.33 3.44 -10.83
N ILE A 38 -10.73 4.38 -10.10
CA ILE A 38 -9.82 4.10 -8.98
C ILE A 38 -10.56 3.33 -7.88
N LYS A 39 -11.73 3.78 -7.43
CA LYS A 39 -12.54 3.06 -6.42
C LYS A 39 -12.86 1.64 -6.85
N LYS A 40 -13.24 1.44 -8.11
CA LYS A 40 -13.50 0.10 -8.66
C LYS A 40 -12.25 -0.79 -8.66
N ALA A 41 -11.08 -0.24 -9.01
CA ALA A 41 -9.83 -0.97 -8.96
C ALA A 41 -9.43 -1.35 -7.52
N ILE A 42 -9.62 -0.45 -6.56
CA ILE A 42 -9.39 -0.71 -5.13
C ILE A 42 -10.30 -1.83 -4.62
N LEU A 43 -11.58 -1.85 -5.01
CA LEU A 43 -12.48 -2.95 -4.69
C LEU A 43 -11.96 -4.28 -5.26
N ASN A 44 -11.49 -4.31 -6.50
CA ASN A 44 -10.93 -5.53 -7.08
C ASN A 44 -9.67 -6.01 -6.34
N LEU A 45 -8.82 -5.09 -5.87
CA LEU A 45 -7.65 -5.41 -5.06
C LEU A 45 -8.05 -6.02 -3.70
N SER A 46 -9.09 -5.51 -3.06
CA SER A 46 -9.55 -6.02 -1.76
C SER A 46 -9.99 -7.49 -1.83
N LEU A 47 -10.62 -7.88 -2.93
CA LEU A 47 -11.08 -9.25 -3.20
C LEU A 47 -9.91 -10.24 -3.37
N ARG A 48 -8.70 -9.75 -3.67
CA ARG A 48 -7.51 -10.58 -3.92
C ARG A 48 -6.37 -10.32 -2.94
N HIS A 49 -6.65 -9.65 -1.81
CA HIS A 49 -5.63 -9.22 -0.85
C HIS A 49 -4.63 -10.32 -0.47
N LYS A 50 -5.10 -11.52 -0.13
CA LYS A 50 -4.24 -12.65 0.25
C LYS A 50 -3.25 -13.03 -0.84
N VAL A 51 -3.74 -13.18 -2.07
CA VAL A 51 -2.91 -13.52 -3.25
C VAL A 51 -1.87 -12.44 -3.52
N HIS A 52 -2.24 -11.16 -3.31
CA HIS A 52 -1.29 -10.07 -3.44
C HIS A 52 -0.21 -10.09 -2.35
N ILE A 53 -0.59 -10.31 -1.09
CA ILE A 53 0.37 -10.41 0.03
C ILE A 53 1.40 -11.53 -0.20
N GLU A 54 0.96 -12.68 -0.69
CA GLU A 54 1.84 -13.81 -1.04
C GLU A 54 2.88 -13.43 -2.11
N ALA A 55 2.54 -12.51 -3.01
CA ALA A 55 3.42 -12.04 -4.07
C ALA A 55 4.27 -10.80 -3.71
N TYR A 56 3.98 -10.12 -2.59
CA TYR A 56 4.59 -8.82 -2.24
C TYR A 56 5.90 -8.94 -1.45
N GLY A 57 6.44 -10.15 -1.35
CA GLY A 57 7.74 -10.44 -0.75
C GLY A 57 7.64 -11.10 0.62
N GLU A 58 8.63 -11.94 0.89
CA GLU A 58 8.77 -12.68 2.14
C GLU A 58 9.16 -11.76 3.30
N GLY A 59 8.78 -12.12 4.54
CA GLY A 59 9.13 -11.35 5.74
C GLY A 59 8.19 -10.16 6.04
N ASN A 60 7.21 -9.89 5.17
CA ASN A 60 6.29 -8.77 5.34
C ASN A 60 5.43 -8.88 6.62
N GLU A 61 5.25 -10.07 7.18
CA GLU A 61 4.57 -10.28 8.46
C GLU A 61 5.24 -9.53 9.63
N ARG A 62 6.56 -9.30 9.57
CA ARG A 62 7.29 -8.52 10.58
C ARG A 62 7.11 -7.01 10.42
N ARG A 63 6.72 -6.57 9.22
CA ARG A 63 6.58 -5.14 8.86
C ARG A 63 5.13 -4.66 8.94
N LEU A 64 4.22 -5.38 8.29
CA LEU A 64 2.81 -5.02 8.10
C LEU A 64 1.98 -5.33 9.35
N THR A 65 2.18 -4.53 10.39
CA THR A 65 1.61 -4.77 11.73
C THR A 65 0.48 -3.81 12.11
N GLY A 66 0.22 -2.79 11.28
CA GLY A 66 -0.70 -1.70 11.63
C GLY A 66 -0.03 -0.52 12.36
N LYS A 67 1.27 -0.64 12.67
CA LYS A 67 2.09 0.42 13.28
C LYS A 67 3.05 1.00 12.24
N HIS A 68 3.73 2.10 12.57
CA HIS A 68 4.80 2.68 11.73
C HIS A 68 4.37 2.92 10.28
N GLU A 69 3.23 3.60 10.11
CA GLU A 69 2.68 3.94 8.79
C GLU A 69 2.46 2.71 7.88
N THR A 70 2.09 1.57 8.47
CA THR A 70 1.67 0.37 7.73
C THR A 70 0.26 -0.06 8.12
N ALA A 71 -0.41 -0.79 7.24
CA ALA A 71 -1.60 -1.55 7.58
C ALA A 71 -1.25 -2.94 8.13
N SER A 72 -2.19 -3.58 8.82
CA SER A 72 -2.07 -4.99 9.20
C SER A 72 -2.06 -5.89 7.96
N ILE A 73 -1.19 -6.89 7.95
CA ILE A 73 -1.08 -7.87 6.85
C ILE A 73 -2.38 -8.63 6.60
N ASN A 74 -3.22 -8.80 7.62
CA ASN A 74 -4.45 -9.59 7.54
C ASN A 74 -5.68 -8.80 7.09
N THR A 75 -5.62 -7.46 7.12
CA THR A 75 -6.77 -6.59 6.88
C THR A 75 -6.50 -5.68 5.70
N PHE A 76 -7.31 -5.79 4.66
CA PHE A 76 -7.31 -4.81 3.58
C PHE A 76 -8.04 -3.54 4.03
N SER A 77 -7.40 -2.38 3.84
CA SER A 77 -8.04 -1.08 4.04
C SER A 77 -7.55 -0.08 3.01
N TRP A 78 -8.35 0.94 2.74
CA TRP A 78 -7.94 2.05 1.90
C TRP A 78 -8.50 3.37 2.45
N GLY A 79 -7.88 4.48 2.08
CA GLY A 79 -8.36 5.79 2.49
C GLY A 79 -7.65 6.94 1.80
N VAL A 80 -8.28 8.11 1.84
CA VAL A 80 -7.69 9.33 1.29
C VAL A 80 -6.72 9.93 2.29
N ALA A 81 -5.50 10.20 1.83
CA ALA A 81 -4.38 10.70 2.62
C ALA A 81 -3.99 9.84 3.83
N ASN A 82 -4.58 8.66 4.02
CA ASN A 82 -4.32 7.79 5.15
C ASN A 82 -3.04 6.98 4.93
N ARG A 83 -2.04 7.17 5.79
CA ARG A 83 -0.77 6.44 5.71
C ARG A 83 -0.81 5.05 6.38
N GLY A 84 -1.80 4.79 7.25
CA GLY A 84 -1.94 3.51 7.96
C GLY A 84 -2.85 2.50 7.24
N CYS A 85 -3.17 2.73 5.96
CA CYS A 85 -4.04 1.86 5.18
C CYS A 85 -3.25 1.09 4.10
N SER A 86 -3.83 0.02 3.58
CA SER A 86 -3.19 -0.83 2.56
C SER A 86 -3.05 -0.08 1.23
N ILE A 87 -4.06 0.68 0.83
CA ILE A 87 -4.06 1.50 -0.39
C ILE A 87 -4.43 2.95 -0.09
N ARG A 88 -3.52 3.88 -0.38
CA ARG A 88 -3.74 5.31 -0.15
C ARG A 88 -4.07 6.03 -1.46
N VAL A 89 -5.14 6.83 -1.45
CA VAL A 89 -5.40 7.81 -2.52
C VAL A 89 -4.95 9.20 -2.05
N GLY A 90 -4.28 9.97 -2.91
CA GLY A 90 -3.84 11.33 -2.59
C GLY A 90 -5.00 12.32 -2.52
N ARG A 91 -4.87 13.39 -1.72
CA ARG A 91 -5.91 14.45 -1.63
C ARG A 91 -6.16 15.11 -2.98
N ASP A 92 -5.12 15.35 -3.76
CA ASP A 92 -5.26 15.99 -5.06
C ASP A 92 -5.98 15.09 -6.06
N THR A 93 -5.77 13.77 -5.98
CA THR A 93 -6.49 12.78 -6.80
C THR A 93 -7.95 12.66 -6.41
N GLU A 94 -8.29 12.73 -5.12
CA GLU A 94 -9.69 12.77 -4.68
C GLU A 94 -10.38 14.04 -5.18
N LYS A 95 -9.69 15.19 -5.13
CA LYS A 95 -10.26 16.49 -5.49
C LYS A 95 -10.44 16.68 -7.00
N ASN A 96 -9.49 16.21 -7.79
CA ASN A 96 -9.41 16.52 -9.23
C ASN A 96 -9.68 15.30 -10.13
N GLY A 97 -9.87 14.11 -9.55
CA GLY A 97 -10.11 12.87 -10.28
C GLY A 97 -11.57 12.57 -10.51
#